data_AF-A0A965D198-F1
#
_entry.id   AF-A0A965D198-F1
#
_cell.length_a   1.000
_cell.length_b   1.000
_cell.length_c   1.000
_cell.angle_alpha   90.00
_cell.angle_beta   90.00
_cell.angle_gamma   90.00
#
_symmetry.space_group_name_H-M   'P 1'
#
loop_
_entity.id
_entity.type
_entity.pdbx_description
1 polymer ?
#
loop_
_entity_poly.entity_id
_entity_poly.type
_entity_poly.pdbx_seq_one_letter_code
_entity_poly.pdbx_strand_id
1 'polypeptide(L)'
;MPSFELDGKTVEFEPGEKILSAAMRAGIQIPHYCYHPGMSVVATCRMCMVDVIDMGNGRPAPKLQTSCSMDAVEGMKVETMNEKVKDAKELVMEYLLINHPLDCPICDQSGECVLQDYSFEFGSGKSEMEYSKRVYGWRDIGTFVALERNRCIHCTRCDRFTREITGTNEFGMFNRGHELTVDTYSDRPMTNQFQGNMADICPVGAITEKEFRFKRRVWKLKKTPSICVGCSTGCNVTIEYDKNEVFRLKPRDNPDVNRWWMCDQGRLTYKDLNIRENRIAHPLGKTAEGFQEISWENAFSAIREKISELQPTSNEVIGLVDTHASNEELYLFKKLLKEGFDSDQLFFPDLEWEQPVSDFF
;
A
#
# COMPACT_ATOMS: atom_id res chain seq x y z
N MET A 1 -22.45 24.30 -2.58
CA MET A 1 -22.41 23.20 -1.60
C MET A 1 -22.48 23.82 -0.21
N PRO A 2 -23.02 23.14 0.82
CA PRO A 2 -22.92 23.65 2.19
C PRO A 2 -21.44 23.75 2.59
N SER A 3 -21.13 24.67 3.49
CA SER A 3 -19.74 24.93 3.92
C SER A 3 -19.64 25.19 5.41
N PHE A 4 -18.49 24.87 5.98
CA PHE A 4 -18.12 25.19 7.35
C PHE A 4 -16.76 25.90 7.40
N GLU A 5 -16.42 26.49 8.54
CA GLU A 5 -15.14 27.17 8.77
C GLU A 5 -14.20 26.23 9.53
N LEU A 6 -13.00 25.99 8.98
CA LEU A 6 -11.93 25.19 9.58
C LEU A 6 -10.66 26.04 9.65
N ASP A 7 -10.21 26.39 10.85
CA ASP A 7 -9.05 27.28 11.07
C ASP A 7 -9.12 28.58 10.26
N GLY A 8 -10.31 29.19 10.20
CA GLY A 8 -10.58 30.41 9.44
C GLY A 8 -10.74 30.21 7.93
N LYS A 9 -10.62 28.98 7.41
CA LYS A 9 -10.81 28.65 5.99
C LYS A 9 -12.19 28.06 5.75
N THR A 10 -12.86 28.52 4.69
CA THR A 10 -14.12 27.92 4.25
C THR A 10 -13.86 26.57 3.57
N VAL A 11 -14.50 25.51 4.08
CA VAL A 11 -14.43 24.15 3.54
C VAL A 11 -15.83 23.73 3.11
N GLU A 12 -15.98 23.40 1.83
CA GLU A 12 -17.22 22.84 1.29
C GLU A 12 -17.33 21.35 1.59
N PHE A 13 -18.54 20.86 1.86
CA PHE A 13 -18.78 19.46 2.18
C PHE A 13 -20.04 18.89 1.51
N GLU A 14 -20.10 17.57 1.38
CA GLU A 14 -21.30 16.87 0.95
C GLU A 14 -22.18 16.51 2.17
N PRO A 15 -23.52 16.60 2.09
CA PRO A 15 -24.38 16.22 3.21
C PRO A 15 -24.07 14.81 3.75
N GLY A 16 -23.74 14.72 5.05
CA GLY A 16 -23.34 13.47 5.71
C GLY A 16 -21.83 13.18 5.68
N GLU A 17 -21.02 14.04 5.06
CA GLU A 17 -19.56 13.96 5.09
C GLU A 17 -19.03 14.33 6.49
N LYS A 18 -18.00 13.61 6.94
CA LYS A 18 -17.34 13.86 8.22
C LYS A 18 -16.38 15.04 8.12
N ILE A 19 -16.18 15.76 9.22
CA ILE A 19 -15.23 16.90 9.28
C ILE A 19 -13.85 16.50 8.76
N LEU A 20 -13.33 15.33 9.17
CA LEU A 20 -12.02 14.84 8.74
C LEU A 20 -11.96 14.57 7.22
N SER A 21 -12.99 13.96 6.66
CA SER A 21 -13.05 13.63 5.23
C SER A 21 -13.09 14.90 4.38
N ALA A 22 -13.93 15.87 4.78
CA ALA A 22 -14.01 17.18 4.13
C ALA A 22 -12.68 17.95 4.22
N ALA A 23 -12.04 17.95 5.40
CA ALA A 23 -10.73 18.57 5.59
C ALA A 23 -9.66 17.96 4.68
N MET A 24 -9.60 16.62 4.59
CA MET A 24 -8.65 15.92 3.73
C MET A 24 -8.86 16.25 2.24
N ARG A 25 -10.12 16.34 1.78
CA ARG A 25 -10.45 16.74 0.41
C ARG A 25 -10.06 18.19 0.12
N ALA A 26 -10.14 19.06 1.11
CA ALA A 26 -9.65 20.44 1.03
C ALA A 26 -8.12 20.58 1.21
N GLY A 27 -7.38 19.47 1.34
CA GLY A 27 -5.93 19.48 1.54
C GLY A 27 -5.48 19.90 2.94
N ILE A 28 -6.39 19.94 3.91
CA ILE A 28 -6.12 20.27 5.31
C ILE A 28 -5.89 18.97 6.09
N GLN A 29 -4.69 18.79 6.65
CA GLN A 29 -4.36 17.60 7.40
C GLN A 29 -4.75 17.73 8.87
N ILE A 30 -5.59 16.80 9.33
CA ILE A 30 -5.89 16.60 10.76
C ILE A 30 -5.24 15.28 11.18
N PRO A 31 -4.40 15.26 12.25
CA PRO A 31 -3.71 14.06 12.69
C PRO A 31 -4.64 12.90 13.02
N HIS A 32 -4.35 11.68 12.54
CA HIS A 32 -5.17 10.50 12.80
C HIS A 32 -4.42 9.17 12.67
N TYR A 33 -4.79 8.17 13.48
CA TYR A 33 -4.22 6.80 13.38
C TYR A 33 -5.22 5.72 12.98
N CYS A 34 -6.46 5.77 13.49
CA CYS A 34 -7.43 4.70 13.21
C CYS A 34 -8.23 4.94 11.93
N TYR A 35 -8.45 6.19 11.55
CA TYR A 35 -9.21 6.52 10.34
C TYR A 35 -8.46 6.06 9.08
N HIS A 36 -9.18 5.51 8.12
CA HIS A 36 -8.70 5.21 6.77
C HIS A 36 -9.88 5.40 5.81
N PRO A 37 -9.75 6.10 4.67
CA PRO A 37 -10.88 6.40 3.79
C PRO A 37 -11.62 5.15 3.27
N GLY A 38 -10.90 4.05 3.07
CA GLY A 38 -11.46 2.78 2.60
C GLY A 38 -12.05 1.86 3.66
N MET A 39 -12.24 2.29 4.90
CA MET A 39 -12.78 1.47 5.99
C MET A 39 -13.80 2.24 6.82
N SER A 40 -14.56 1.53 7.68
CA SER A 40 -15.51 2.15 8.61
C SER A 40 -14.84 3.18 9.55
N VAL A 41 -15.63 3.92 10.34
CA VAL A 41 -15.11 4.86 11.34
C VAL A 41 -15.32 4.31 12.75
N VAL A 42 -14.27 4.34 13.58
CA VAL A 42 -14.33 3.84 14.98
C VAL A 42 -13.92 4.84 16.05
N ALA A 43 -13.22 5.92 15.67
CA ALA A 43 -12.74 6.97 16.59
C ALA A 43 -11.95 6.48 17.83
N THR A 44 -11.27 5.33 17.77
CA THR A 44 -10.58 4.73 18.92
C THR A 44 -9.34 5.50 19.36
N CYS A 45 -8.54 5.99 18.41
CA CYS A 45 -7.23 6.60 18.71
C CYS A 45 -7.31 8.03 19.29
N ARG A 46 -8.44 8.72 19.12
CA ARG A 46 -8.69 10.12 19.54
C ARG A 46 -7.69 11.19 19.05
N MET A 47 -6.69 10.86 18.23
CA MET A 47 -5.72 11.82 17.70
C MET A 47 -6.34 12.94 16.83
N CYS A 48 -7.51 12.68 16.26
CA CYS A 48 -8.25 13.61 15.39
C CYS A 48 -9.18 14.57 16.16
N MET A 49 -8.92 14.80 17.45
CA MET A 49 -9.71 15.72 18.26
C MET A 49 -9.58 17.15 17.75
N VAL A 50 -10.72 17.85 17.68
CA VAL A 50 -10.86 19.25 17.25
C VAL A 50 -11.80 19.97 18.20
N ASP A 51 -11.64 21.29 18.32
CA ASP A 51 -12.56 22.13 19.07
C ASP A 51 -13.63 22.67 18.11
N VAL A 52 -14.90 22.43 18.43
CA VAL A 52 -16.03 22.94 17.65
C VAL A 52 -16.57 24.14 18.40
N ILE A 53 -16.09 25.33 18.03
CA ILE A 53 -16.41 26.59 18.73
C ILE A 53 -17.83 27.09 18.39
N ASP A 54 -18.38 26.64 17.27
CA ASP A 54 -19.79 26.86 16.90
C ASP A 54 -20.31 25.65 16.12
N MET A 55 -21.42 25.06 16.56
CA MET A 55 -22.10 23.95 15.87
C MET A 55 -22.99 24.39 14.70
N GLY A 56 -22.90 25.66 14.26
CA GLY A 56 -23.79 26.27 13.26
C GLY A 56 -25.05 26.87 13.87
N ASN A 57 -25.09 27.00 15.20
CA ASN A 57 -26.24 27.50 15.96
C ASN A 57 -25.85 28.53 17.03
N GLY A 58 -24.63 29.06 16.98
CA GLY A 58 -24.09 30.01 17.95
C GLY A 58 -23.65 29.38 19.26
N ARG A 59 -23.57 28.03 19.35
CA ARG A 59 -23.15 27.32 20.57
C ARG A 59 -21.94 26.42 20.29
N PRO A 60 -20.91 26.45 21.16
CA PRO A 60 -19.79 25.52 21.06
C PRO A 60 -20.21 24.11 21.48
N ALA A 61 -19.47 23.12 21.01
CA ALA A 61 -19.56 21.77 21.57
C ALA A 61 -19.03 21.78 23.02
N PRO A 62 -19.66 21.02 23.95
CA PRO A 62 -19.28 21.03 25.36
C PRO A 62 -17.91 20.38 25.63
N LYS A 63 -17.41 19.57 24.69
CA LYS A 63 -16.13 18.86 24.75
C LYS A 63 -15.52 18.87 23.36
N LEU A 64 -14.21 18.61 23.29
CA LEU A 64 -13.55 18.31 22.03
C LEU A 64 -14.24 17.14 21.33
N GLN A 65 -14.37 17.27 20.01
CA GLN A 65 -15.06 16.30 19.17
C GLN A 65 -14.06 15.57 18.30
N THR A 66 -14.35 14.31 17.97
CA THR A 66 -13.54 13.57 17.00
C THR A 66 -13.99 13.91 15.59
N SER A 67 -13.13 14.61 14.84
CA SER A 67 -13.41 15.01 13.45
C SER A 67 -13.72 13.84 12.50
N CYS A 68 -13.22 12.64 12.82
CA CYS A 68 -13.49 11.45 12.00
C CYS A 68 -14.93 10.94 12.13
N SER A 69 -15.63 11.22 13.23
CA SER A 69 -16.98 10.68 13.49
C SER A 69 -18.08 11.74 13.42
N MET A 70 -17.73 13.00 13.66
CA MET A 70 -18.68 14.11 13.65
C MET A 70 -18.97 14.56 12.21
N ASP A 71 -20.26 14.71 11.89
CA ASP A 71 -20.72 15.24 10.60
C ASP A 71 -20.39 16.73 10.49
N ALA A 72 -20.00 17.15 9.28
CA ALA A 72 -19.92 18.56 8.95
C ALA A 72 -21.34 19.15 8.86
N VAL A 73 -21.53 20.34 9.43
CA VAL A 73 -22.80 21.07 9.43
C VAL A 73 -22.56 22.46 8.88
N GLU A 74 -23.53 23.00 8.14
CA GLU A 74 -23.45 24.33 7.58
C GLU A 74 -23.28 25.39 8.67
N GLY A 75 -22.35 26.32 8.48
CA GLY A 75 -22.06 27.38 9.44
C GLY A 75 -21.29 26.91 10.69
N MET A 76 -20.92 25.63 10.78
CA MET A 76 -20.05 25.13 11.85
C MET A 76 -18.68 25.83 11.80
N LYS A 77 -18.08 26.06 12.96
CA LYS A 77 -16.72 26.58 13.10
C LYS A 77 -15.86 25.62 13.93
N VAL A 78 -14.74 25.22 13.36
CA VAL A 78 -13.85 24.19 13.89
C VAL A 78 -12.42 24.72 13.95
N GLU A 79 -11.76 24.51 15.07
CA GLU A 79 -10.34 24.83 15.28
C GLU A 79 -9.54 23.55 15.54
N THR A 80 -8.39 23.41 14.89
CA THR A 80 -7.53 22.23 14.99
C THR A 80 -6.26 22.47 15.82
N MET A 81 -5.99 23.71 16.22
CA MET A 81 -4.71 24.12 16.80
C MET A 81 -4.82 25.14 17.95
N ASN A 82 -5.93 25.15 18.69
CA ASN A 82 -6.03 25.93 19.91
C ASN A 82 -5.41 25.21 21.12
N GLU A 83 -5.28 25.90 22.26
CA GLU A 83 -4.63 25.39 23.47
C GLU A 83 -5.27 24.06 23.94
N LYS A 84 -6.60 23.97 23.98
CA LYS A 84 -7.31 22.75 24.38
C LYS A 84 -7.01 21.57 23.45
N VAL A 85 -6.97 21.81 22.14
CA VAL A 85 -6.69 20.76 21.15
C VAL A 85 -5.24 20.32 21.25
N LYS A 86 -4.32 21.26 21.48
CA LYS A 86 -2.91 20.96 21.68
C LYS A 86 -2.69 20.06 22.90
N ASP A 87 -3.25 20.44 24.05
CA ASP A 87 -3.17 19.65 25.29
C ASP A 87 -3.76 18.24 25.10
N ALA A 88 -4.88 18.14 24.39
CA ALA A 88 -5.52 16.86 24.11
C ALA A 88 -4.68 15.96 23.19
N LYS A 89 -4.00 16.53 22.19
CA LYS A 89 -3.08 15.78 21.30
C LYS A 89 -1.83 15.33 22.06
N GLU A 90 -1.23 16.19 22.88
CA GLU A 90 -0.09 15.84 23.74
C GLU A 90 -0.46 14.69 24.68
N LEU A 91 -1.63 14.75 25.33
CA LEU A 91 -2.13 13.70 26.22
C LEU A 91 -2.40 12.37 25.47
N VAL A 92 -3.00 12.43 24.28
CA VAL A 92 -3.19 11.23 23.44
C VAL A 92 -1.84 10.60 23.09
N MET A 93 -0.86 11.41 22.69
CA MET A 93 0.48 10.92 22.37
C MET A 93 1.14 10.26 23.57
N GLU A 94 1.02 10.85 24.76
CA GLU A 94 1.52 10.25 25.99
C GLU A 94 0.89 8.87 26.26
N TYR A 95 -0.44 8.74 26.14
CA TYR A 95 -1.13 7.46 26.30
C TYR A 95 -0.73 6.41 25.25
N LEU A 96 -0.48 6.82 24.00
CA LEU A 96 -0.03 5.90 22.96
C LEU A 96 1.41 5.42 23.20
N LEU A 97 2.27 6.28 23.74
CA LEU A 97 3.68 5.99 24.01
C LEU A 97 3.91 5.30 25.36
N ILE A 98 2.93 5.34 26.26
CA ILE A 98 3.00 4.82 27.63
C ILE A 98 3.59 3.41 27.69
N ASN A 99 3.09 2.52 26.83
CA ASN A 99 3.46 1.11 26.72
C ASN A 99 4.13 0.78 25.38
N HIS A 100 4.41 1.78 24.54
CA HIS A 100 5.11 1.57 23.27
C HIS A 100 6.61 1.30 23.55
N PRO A 101 7.23 0.28 22.93
CA PRO A 101 8.61 -0.09 23.16
C PRO A 101 9.59 0.93 22.55
N LEU A 102 10.81 0.98 23.08
CA LEU A 102 11.90 1.82 22.56
C LEU A 102 12.61 1.14 21.38
N ASP A 103 11.83 0.67 20.41
CA ASP A 103 12.28 -0.17 19.31
C ASP A 103 12.67 0.62 18.06
N CYS A 104 12.53 1.95 18.04
CA CYS A 104 12.75 2.77 16.84
C CYS A 104 14.06 2.47 16.06
N PRO A 105 15.21 2.15 16.71
CA PRO A 105 16.43 1.79 16.00
C PRO A 105 16.33 0.47 15.22
N ILE A 106 15.58 -0.51 15.73
CA ILE A 106 15.42 -1.84 15.10
C ILE A 106 14.11 -1.95 14.31
N CYS A 107 13.15 -1.06 14.53
CA CYS A 107 11.85 -1.05 13.86
C CYS A 107 12.03 -0.81 12.36
N ASP A 108 11.46 -1.68 11.53
CA ASP A 108 11.57 -1.58 10.07
C ASP A 108 10.86 -0.32 9.51
N GLN A 109 9.73 0.03 10.12
CA GLN A 109 8.91 1.19 9.75
C GLN A 109 9.51 2.54 10.21
N SER A 110 10.65 2.53 10.89
CA SER A 110 11.36 3.76 11.28
C SER A 110 11.67 4.61 10.05
N GLY A 111 11.30 5.90 10.10
CA GLY A 111 11.40 6.83 8.96
C GLY A 111 10.18 6.89 8.04
N GLU A 112 9.20 6.00 8.21
CA GLU A 112 7.85 6.11 7.60
C GLU A 112 6.74 5.81 8.64
N CYS A 113 7.06 5.98 9.94
CA CYS A 113 6.19 5.68 11.05
C CYS A 113 5.39 6.92 11.44
N VAL A 114 4.07 6.89 11.25
CA VAL A 114 3.19 8.03 11.58
C VAL A 114 3.24 8.34 13.08
N LEU A 115 3.43 7.33 13.94
CA LEU A 115 3.58 7.56 15.39
C LEU A 115 4.85 8.35 15.73
N GLN A 116 5.93 8.12 14.97
CA GLN A 116 7.16 8.87 15.14
C GLN A 116 6.97 10.32 14.72
N ASP A 117 6.36 10.55 13.56
CA ASP A 117 6.14 11.88 13.00
C ASP A 117 5.23 12.72 13.91
N TYR A 118 4.10 12.18 14.35
CA TYR A 118 3.19 12.87 15.26
C TYR A 118 3.74 13.00 16.68
N SER A 119 4.59 12.08 17.14
CA SER A 119 5.30 12.27 18.41
C SER A 119 6.28 13.43 18.34
N PHE A 120 6.89 13.68 17.19
CA PHE A 120 7.78 14.81 17.00
C PHE A 120 7.00 16.13 16.89
N GLU A 121 5.88 16.12 16.19
CA GLU A 121 5.08 17.33 15.93
C GLU A 121 4.15 17.73 17.09
N PHE A 122 3.52 16.75 17.75
CA PHE A 122 2.47 16.99 18.76
C PHE A 122 2.78 16.37 20.13
N GLY A 123 3.96 15.76 20.31
CA GLY A 123 4.35 15.17 21.60
C GLY A 123 5.02 16.19 22.53
N SER A 124 4.99 15.92 23.84
CA SER A 124 5.63 16.76 24.87
C SER A 124 7.17 16.65 24.88
N GLY A 125 7.74 15.69 24.17
CA GLY A 125 9.19 15.42 24.09
C GLY A 125 9.80 14.79 25.36
N LYS A 126 9.00 14.58 26.41
CA LYS A 126 9.40 13.93 27.67
C LYS A 126 8.38 12.85 28.02
N SER A 127 8.83 11.84 28.76
CA SER A 127 7.97 10.80 29.32
C SER A 127 8.00 10.92 30.84
N GLU A 128 6.85 11.01 31.47
CA GLU A 128 6.72 10.96 32.94
C GLU A 128 6.64 9.51 33.46
N MET A 129 6.61 8.54 32.54
CA MET A 129 6.43 7.13 32.87
C MET A 129 7.70 6.48 33.42
N GLU A 130 7.66 6.08 34.69
CA GLU A 130 8.75 5.38 35.40
C GLU A 130 8.40 3.94 35.79
N TYR A 131 7.66 3.21 34.95
CA TYR A 131 7.34 1.79 35.20
C TYR A 131 7.76 0.86 34.06
N SER A 132 7.74 -0.44 34.35
CA SER A 132 8.01 -1.48 33.35
C SER A 132 6.88 -1.58 32.33
N LYS A 133 7.20 -1.34 31.05
CA LYS A 133 6.26 -1.46 29.94
C LYS A 133 5.81 -2.91 29.78
N ARG A 134 4.58 -3.11 29.28
CA ARG A 134 4.10 -4.44 28.90
C ARG A 134 4.96 -5.03 27.78
N VAL A 135 5.16 -6.34 27.83
CA VAL A 135 5.93 -7.09 26.83
C VAL A 135 5.13 -8.27 26.33
N TYR A 136 5.07 -8.39 25.02
CA TYR A 136 4.51 -9.48 24.23
C TYR A 136 5.60 -10.06 23.32
N GLY A 137 5.38 -11.26 22.79
CA GLY A 137 6.27 -11.86 21.80
C GLY A 137 5.92 -11.48 20.37
N TRP A 138 6.94 -11.48 19.51
CA TRP A 138 6.81 -11.56 18.05
C TRP A 138 6.03 -12.81 17.64
N ARG A 139 5.26 -12.69 16.55
CA ARG A 139 4.44 -13.76 16.00
C ARG A 139 4.54 -13.78 14.48
N ASP A 140 4.64 -14.98 13.94
CA ASP A 140 4.34 -15.24 12.54
C ASP A 140 2.81 -15.38 12.39
N ILE A 141 2.19 -14.53 11.58
CA ILE A 141 0.73 -14.43 11.45
C ILE A 141 0.24 -14.74 10.03
N GLY A 142 1.10 -15.08 9.09
CA GLY A 142 0.71 -15.32 7.70
C GLY A 142 1.91 -15.35 6.76
N THR A 143 1.69 -15.63 5.48
CA THR A 143 2.77 -15.79 4.51
C THR A 143 3.55 -14.50 4.27
N PHE A 144 2.85 -13.35 4.23
CA PHE A 144 3.46 -12.07 3.82
C PHE A 144 3.87 -11.17 4.97
N VAL A 145 3.24 -11.30 6.13
CA VAL A 145 3.35 -10.32 7.22
C VAL A 145 3.75 -10.97 8.54
N ALA A 146 4.51 -10.21 9.30
CA ALA A 146 4.94 -10.58 10.65
C ALA A 146 4.44 -9.55 11.66
N LEU A 147 4.15 -10.00 12.88
CA LEU A 147 3.56 -9.20 13.94
C LEU A 147 4.52 -9.00 15.11
N GLU A 148 4.82 -7.74 15.41
CA GLU A 148 5.46 -7.30 16.65
C GLU A 148 4.43 -6.60 17.54
N ARG A 149 3.79 -7.38 18.44
CA ARG A 149 2.64 -6.92 19.23
C ARG A 149 2.96 -5.73 20.13
N ASN A 150 4.19 -5.62 20.62
CA ASN A 150 4.61 -4.52 21.49
C ASN A 150 4.41 -3.14 20.84
N ARG A 151 4.62 -3.06 19.53
CA ARG A 151 4.53 -1.81 18.78
C ARG A 151 3.08 -1.41 18.46
N CYS A 152 2.10 -2.31 18.69
CA CYS A 152 0.71 -2.05 18.32
C CYS A 152 0.06 -1.00 19.23
N ILE A 153 -0.53 0.01 18.60
CA ILE A 153 -1.29 1.09 19.27
C ILE A 153 -2.81 0.85 19.30
N HIS A 154 -3.26 -0.37 18.96
CA HIS A 154 -4.67 -0.77 19.04
C HIS A 154 -5.61 0.12 18.21
N CYS A 155 -5.14 0.60 17.05
CA CYS A 155 -5.93 1.45 16.16
C CYS A 155 -7.04 0.70 15.40
N THR A 156 -7.05 -0.64 15.43
CA THR A 156 -8.06 -1.52 14.81
C THR A 156 -8.11 -1.50 13.28
N ARG A 157 -7.13 -0.90 12.58
CA ARG A 157 -7.09 -0.91 11.10
C ARG A 157 -6.97 -2.31 10.53
N CYS A 158 -6.07 -3.13 11.08
CA CYS A 158 -5.83 -4.51 10.63
C CYS A 158 -7.04 -5.44 10.82
N ASP A 159 -7.65 -5.41 12.01
CA ASP A 159 -8.89 -6.15 12.31
C ASP A 159 -10.00 -5.80 11.30
N ARG A 160 -10.31 -4.51 11.17
CA ARG A 160 -11.33 -4.04 10.23
C ARG A 160 -11.01 -4.33 8.77
N PHE A 161 -9.73 -4.26 8.37
CA PHE A 161 -9.33 -4.65 7.03
C PHE A 161 -9.71 -6.10 6.74
N THR A 162 -9.40 -7.03 7.66
CA THR A 162 -9.74 -8.44 7.45
C THR A 162 -11.23 -8.74 7.53
N ARG A 163 -11.99 -7.92 8.26
CA ARG A 163 -13.44 -8.08 8.39
C ARG A 163 -14.24 -7.44 7.25
N GLU A 164 -13.85 -6.24 6.82
CA GLU A 164 -14.62 -5.38 5.91
C GLU A 164 -14.14 -5.50 4.46
N ILE A 165 -12.83 -5.72 4.24
CA ILE A 165 -12.23 -5.71 2.90
C ILE A 165 -11.99 -7.12 2.39
N THR A 166 -11.27 -7.95 3.15
CA THR A 166 -11.04 -9.35 2.75
C THR A 166 -12.24 -10.25 3.08
N GLY A 167 -13.05 -9.86 4.07
CA GLY A 167 -14.19 -10.65 4.56
C GLY A 167 -13.80 -11.93 5.31
N THR A 168 -12.51 -12.16 5.55
CA THR A 168 -12.01 -13.43 6.09
C THR A 168 -12.05 -13.51 7.62
N ASN A 169 -12.06 -12.37 8.32
CA ASN A 169 -12.08 -12.31 9.79
C ASN A 169 -10.94 -13.12 10.47
N GLU A 170 -9.82 -13.30 9.77
CA GLU A 170 -8.70 -14.12 10.27
C GLU A 170 -7.87 -13.42 11.36
N PHE A 171 -7.97 -12.10 11.46
CA PHE A 171 -7.22 -11.28 12.41
C PHE A 171 -8.18 -10.45 13.27
N GLY A 172 -7.89 -10.33 14.56
CA GLY A 172 -8.81 -9.67 15.48
C GLY A 172 -8.17 -9.11 16.74
N MET A 173 -9.03 -8.50 17.56
CA MET A 173 -8.68 -8.04 18.91
C MET A 173 -9.19 -9.03 19.95
N PHE A 174 -8.33 -9.42 20.89
CA PHE A 174 -8.64 -10.36 21.96
C PHE A 174 -8.42 -9.71 23.33
N ASN A 175 -9.17 -10.19 24.33
CA ASN A 175 -9.21 -9.64 25.70
C ASN A 175 -9.74 -8.19 25.77
N ARG A 176 -9.49 -7.49 26.88
CA ARG A 176 -10.01 -6.15 27.16
C ARG A 176 -9.05 -5.30 27.98
N GLY A 177 -9.18 -3.97 27.87
CA GLY A 177 -8.41 -3.02 28.67
C GLY A 177 -6.91 -3.15 28.45
N HIS A 178 -6.13 -3.24 29.52
CA HIS A 178 -4.68 -3.36 29.47
C HIS A 178 -4.20 -4.68 28.84
N GLU A 179 -5.00 -5.75 28.96
CA GLU A 179 -4.68 -7.09 28.43
C GLU A 179 -5.10 -7.27 26.96
N LEU A 180 -5.70 -6.23 26.36
CA LEU A 180 -6.08 -6.24 24.95
C LEU A 180 -4.86 -6.54 24.09
N THR A 181 -4.99 -7.55 23.23
CA THR A 181 -3.99 -7.97 22.27
C THR A 181 -4.58 -8.08 20.88
N VAL A 182 -3.73 -8.02 19.87
CA VAL A 182 -4.11 -8.29 18.47
C VAL A 182 -3.42 -9.58 18.03
N ASP A 183 -4.16 -10.46 17.37
CA ASP A 183 -3.61 -11.72 16.87
C ASP A 183 -4.49 -12.34 15.78
N THR A 184 -4.05 -13.47 15.26
CA THR A 184 -4.87 -14.34 14.41
C THR A 184 -5.85 -15.18 15.21
N TYR A 185 -6.97 -15.55 14.59
CA TYR A 185 -7.96 -16.42 15.22
C TYR A 185 -7.42 -17.86 15.39
N SER A 186 -7.51 -18.39 16.61
CA SER A 186 -7.09 -19.76 16.96
C SER A 186 -5.63 -20.09 16.59
N ASP A 187 -4.74 -19.11 16.64
CA ASP A 187 -3.32 -19.24 16.24
C ASP A 187 -3.12 -19.77 14.80
N ARG A 188 -4.12 -19.59 13.92
CA ARG A 188 -4.02 -20.01 12.52
C ARG A 188 -3.38 -18.90 11.68
N PRO A 189 -2.37 -19.18 10.86
CA PRO A 189 -1.82 -18.18 9.95
C PRO A 189 -2.88 -17.72 8.96
N MET A 190 -2.86 -16.43 8.63
CA MET A 190 -3.73 -15.85 7.61
C MET A 190 -3.40 -16.43 6.23
N THR A 191 -4.45 -16.66 5.43
CA THR A 191 -4.37 -17.27 4.10
C THR A 191 -4.96 -16.39 3.00
N ASN A 192 -5.60 -15.27 3.34
CA ASN A 192 -6.13 -14.34 2.34
C ASN A 192 -5.05 -13.81 1.39
N GLN A 193 -5.46 -13.36 0.20
CA GLN A 193 -4.58 -12.91 -0.88
C GLN A 193 -4.24 -11.40 -0.82
N PHE A 194 -4.51 -10.75 0.31
CA PHE A 194 -4.35 -9.31 0.50
C PHE A 194 -3.60 -8.96 1.82
N GLN A 195 -2.83 -9.90 2.36
CA GLN A 195 -2.12 -9.76 3.64
C GLN A 195 -1.12 -8.60 3.62
N GLY A 196 -0.45 -8.36 2.50
CA GLY A 196 0.54 -7.30 2.36
C GLY A 196 -0.02 -5.90 2.65
N ASN A 197 -1.31 -5.68 2.36
CA ASN A 197 -1.99 -4.41 2.67
C ASN A 197 -2.05 -4.14 4.17
N MET A 198 -2.00 -5.17 5.02
CA MET A 198 -1.98 -4.99 6.47
C MET A 198 -0.71 -4.28 6.95
N ALA A 199 0.43 -4.51 6.28
CA ALA A 199 1.66 -3.77 6.56
C ALA A 199 1.57 -2.31 6.10
N ASP A 200 0.90 -2.04 4.98
CA ASP A 200 0.73 -0.68 4.46
C ASP A 200 -0.21 0.18 5.31
N ILE A 201 -1.32 -0.38 5.78
CA ILE A 201 -2.30 0.36 6.59
C ILE A 201 -1.86 0.55 8.03
N CYS A 202 -0.91 -0.26 8.52
CA CYS A 202 -0.45 -0.18 9.90
C CYS A 202 0.33 1.14 10.10
N PRO A 203 -0.13 2.06 10.97
CA PRO A 203 0.53 3.35 11.13
C PRO A 203 1.85 3.26 11.93
N VAL A 204 2.19 2.05 12.42
CA VAL A 204 3.32 1.74 13.30
C VAL A 204 3.92 0.42 12.88
N GLY A 205 5.18 0.16 13.22
CA GLY A 205 5.90 -1.06 12.83
C GLY A 205 5.48 -2.34 13.55
N ALA A 206 4.20 -2.46 13.90
CA ALA A 206 3.61 -3.66 14.50
C ALA A 206 3.36 -4.75 13.46
N ILE A 207 2.88 -4.40 12.27
CA ILE A 207 2.71 -5.35 11.17
C ILE A 207 3.68 -4.94 10.07
N THR A 208 4.59 -5.83 9.71
CA THR A 208 5.65 -5.54 8.72
C THR A 208 5.68 -6.63 7.66
N GLU A 209 5.95 -6.26 6.42
CA GLU A 209 6.18 -7.18 5.32
C GLU A 209 7.46 -8.01 5.55
N LYS A 210 7.34 -9.34 5.57
CA LYS A 210 8.47 -10.24 5.82
C LYS A 210 9.57 -10.10 4.78
N GLU A 211 9.18 -9.93 3.53
CA GLU A 211 10.10 -9.82 2.40
C GLU A 211 10.89 -8.52 2.42
N PHE A 212 10.40 -7.45 3.03
CA PHE A 212 11.12 -6.18 3.09
C PHE A 212 11.89 -6.00 4.41
N ARG A 213 11.39 -6.62 5.49
CA ARG A 213 11.87 -6.45 6.86
C ARG A 213 13.40 -6.52 6.95
N PHE A 214 14.00 -5.43 7.40
CA PHE A 214 15.43 -5.25 7.64
C PHE A 214 16.35 -5.28 6.41
N LYS A 215 15.81 -5.34 5.18
CA LYS A 215 16.63 -5.31 3.95
C LYS A 215 17.16 -3.91 3.64
N ARG A 216 16.34 -2.86 3.84
CA ARG A 216 16.72 -1.48 3.55
C ARG A 216 15.96 -0.48 4.42
N ARG A 217 16.55 0.69 4.65
CA ARG A 217 15.86 1.81 5.29
C ARG A 217 15.12 2.65 4.27
N VAL A 218 13.94 3.12 4.63
CA VAL A 218 13.00 3.82 3.73
C VAL A 218 13.58 5.11 3.15
N TRP A 219 14.39 5.85 3.91
CA TRP A 219 15.08 7.06 3.42
C TRP A 219 16.21 6.79 2.42
N LYS A 220 16.57 5.52 2.17
CA LYS A 220 17.49 5.14 1.09
C LYS A 220 16.76 4.72 -0.19
N LEU A 221 15.45 4.48 -0.12
CA LEU A 221 14.68 4.05 -1.27
C LEU A 221 14.29 5.24 -2.14
N LYS A 222 14.41 5.06 -3.45
CA LYS A 222 13.77 5.90 -4.46
C LYS A 222 12.37 5.35 -4.71
N LYS A 223 11.40 6.24 -4.92
CA LYS A 223 9.99 5.90 -5.14
C LYS A 223 9.57 6.37 -6.52
N THR A 224 9.13 5.44 -7.37
CA THR A 224 8.66 5.75 -8.72
C THR A 224 7.24 5.24 -8.91
N PRO A 225 6.27 6.12 -9.26
CA PRO A 225 4.92 5.69 -9.64
C PRO A 225 4.97 4.80 -10.88
N SER A 226 4.24 3.68 -10.86
CA SER A 226 4.13 2.74 -11.97
C SER A 226 2.79 2.00 -11.94
N ILE A 227 2.65 0.99 -12.80
CA ILE A 227 1.51 0.08 -12.90
C ILE A 227 2.00 -1.36 -12.67
N CYS A 228 1.21 -2.16 -11.96
CA CYS A 228 1.46 -3.58 -11.77
C CYS A 228 1.12 -4.36 -13.03
N VAL A 229 2.05 -5.21 -13.47
CA VAL A 229 1.89 -6.10 -14.64
C VAL A 229 1.45 -7.52 -14.28
N GLY A 230 1.16 -7.81 -13.01
CA GLY A 230 0.90 -9.18 -12.55
C GLY A 230 -0.45 -9.76 -12.98
N CYS A 231 -1.44 -8.91 -13.29
CA CYS A 231 -2.73 -9.34 -13.81
C CYS A 231 -3.39 -8.20 -14.60
N SER A 232 -4.51 -8.51 -15.26
CA SER A 232 -5.29 -7.56 -16.07
C SER A 232 -5.93 -6.41 -15.29
N THR A 233 -5.92 -6.43 -13.96
CA THR A 233 -6.41 -5.31 -13.13
C THR A 233 -5.55 -4.06 -13.29
N GLY A 234 -4.24 -4.20 -13.53
CA GLY A 234 -3.35 -3.06 -13.73
C GLY A 234 -3.30 -2.11 -12.53
N CYS A 235 -3.18 -2.64 -11.31
CA CYS A 235 -3.17 -1.82 -10.09
C CYS A 235 -2.11 -0.72 -10.15
N ASN A 236 -2.46 0.50 -9.70
CA ASN A 236 -1.49 1.57 -9.55
C ASN A 236 -0.53 1.23 -8.40
N VAL A 237 0.77 1.37 -8.63
CA VAL A 237 1.80 1.04 -7.64
C VAL A 237 2.85 2.11 -7.52
N THR A 238 3.61 2.04 -6.43
CA THR A 238 4.89 2.72 -6.27
C THR A 238 5.98 1.65 -6.18
N ILE A 239 6.95 1.73 -7.09
CA ILE A 239 8.15 0.90 -7.07
C ILE A 239 9.14 1.54 -6.12
N GLU A 240 9.52 0.83 -5.05
CA GLU A 240 10.55 1.28 -4.12
C GLU A 240 11.85 0.52 -4.36
N TYR A 241 12.91 1.23 -4.77
CA TYR A 241 14.16 0.63 -5.23
C TYR A 241 15.39 1.40 -4.76
N ASP A 242 16.54 0.74 -4.70
CA ASP A 242 17.83 1.37 -4.45
C ASP A 242 18.94 0.59 -5.16
N LYS A 243 19.97 1.29 -5.65
CA LYS A 243 21.13 0.69 -6.36
C LYS A 243 20.75 -0.35 -7.45
N ASN A 244 19.73 -0.05 -8.26
CA ASN A 244 19.19 -0.93 -9.32
C ASN A 244 18.65 -2.28 -8.82
N GLU A 245 18.20 -2.33 -7.57
CA GLU A 245 17.48 -3.45 -6.99
C GLU A 245 16.12 -2.97 -6.46
N VAL A 246 15.05 -3.65 -6.87
CA VAL A 246 13.70 -3.33 -6.39
C VAL A 246 13.49 -4.05 -5.05
N PHE A 247 13.04 -3.34 -4.02
CA PHE A 247 12.90 -3.92 -2.69
C PHE A 247 11.47 -4.35 -2.37
N ARG A 248 10.48 -3.55 -2.79
CA ARG A 248 9.05 -3.84 -2.62
C ARG A 248 8.19 -3.01 -3.57
N LEU A 249 6.97 -3.47 -3.78
CA LEU A 249 5.90 -2.72 -4.45
C LEU A 249 4.83 -2.35 -3.43
N LYS A 250 4.48 -1.06 -3.36
CA LYS A 250 3.37 -0.58 -2.52
C LYS A 250 2.21 -0.13 -3.40
N PRO A 251 0.94 -0.30 -2.96
CA PRO A 251 -0.20 0.24 -3.67
C PRO A 251 -0.09 1.76 -3.73
N ARG A 252 -0.46 2.32 -4.87
CA ARG A 252 -0.74 3.75 -5.03
C ARG A 252 -2.25 3.89 -5.22
N ASP A 253 -2.82 4.91 -4.61
CA ASP A 253 -4.25 5.11 -4.64
C ASP A 253 -4.75 5.52 -6.04
N ASN A 254 -5.87 4.92 -6.44
CA ASN A 254 -6.58 5.23 -7.68
C ASN A 254 -8.05 4.80 -7.52
N PRO A 255 -8.99 5.75 -7.31
CA PRO A 255 -10.40 5.45 -7.09
C PRO A 255 -11.04 4.55 -8.16
N ASP A 256 -10.57 4.65 -9.40
CA ASP A 256 -11.16 3.99 -10.56
C ASP A 256 -10.63 2.55 -10.78
N VAL A 257 -9.50 2.19 -10.14
CA VAL A 257 -8.85 0.89 -10.36
C VAL A 257 -8.77 0.10 -9.06
N ASN A 258 -7.75 0.38 -8.24
CA ASN A 258 -7.44 -0.43 -7.07
C ASN A 258 -7.83 0.25 -5.75
N ARG A 259 -8.36 1.47 -5.82
CA ARG A 259 -8.69 2.38 -4.70
C ARG A 259 -7.50 2.61 -3.78
N TRP A 260 -7.20 1.68 -2.88
CA TRP A 260 -6.04 1.71 -1.97
C TRP A 260 -5.27 0.38 -1.91
N TRP A 261 -5.79 -0.68 -2.53
CA TRP A 261 -5.38 -2.05 -2.26
C TRP A 261 -4.53 -2.64 -3.38
N MET A 262 -3.84 -3.73 -3.09
CA MET A 262 -3.12 -4.53 -4.07
C MET A 262 -3.07 -5.97 -3.62
N CYS A 263 -3.26 -6.92 -4.54
CA CYS A 263 -3.14 -8.34 -4.25
C CYS A 263 -1.69 -8.72 -3.93
N ASP A 264 -1.52 -9.77 -3.12
CA ASP A 264 -0.22 -10.23 -2.68
C ASP A 264 0.63 -10.79 -3.82
N GLN A 265 0.00 -11.42 -4.82
CA GLN A 265 0.69 -11.90 -6.03
C GLN A 265 1.33 -10.75 -6.81
N GLY A 266 0.58 -9.66 -7.01
CA GLY A 266 1.07 -8.46 -7.67
C GLY A 266 2.22 -7.79 -6.92
N ARG A 267 2.32 -7.98 -5.59
CA ARG A 267 3.44 -7.47 -4.79
C ARG A 267 4.71 -8.27 -4.97
N LEU A 268 4.64 -9.53 -5.41
CA LEU A 268 5.82 -10.38 -5.60
C LEU A 268 6.45 -10.28 -6.98
N THR A 269 5.78 -9.66 -7.96
CA THR A 269 6.26 -9.60 -9.35
C THR A 269 7.61 -8.89 -9.50
N TYR A 270 8.01 -8.05 -8.54
CA TYR A 270 9.33 -7.43 -8.58
C TYR A 270 10.48 -8.42 -8.36
N LYS A 271 10.21 -9.60 -7.76
CA LYS A 271 11.23 -10.62 -7.55
C LYS A 271 11.82 -11.04 -8.89
N ASP A 272 10.97 -11.26 -9.90
CA ASP A 272 11.40 -11.62 -11.25
C ASP A 272 12.28 -10.55 -11.90
N LEU A 273 12.02 -9.27 -11.59
CA LEU A 273 12.85 -8.15 -12.05
C LEU A 273 14.27 -8.19 -11.47
N ASN A 274 14.46 -8.82 -10.31
CA ASN A 274 15.75 -8.91 -9.62
C ASN A 274 16.54 -10.18 -9.96
N ILE A 275 15.91 -11.21 -10.53
CA ILE A 275 16.58 -12.47 -10.90
C ILE A 275 17.45 -12.24 -12.14
N ARG A 276 18.73 -11.91 -11.91
CA ARG A 276 19.68 -11.55 -12.98
C ARG A 276 20.01 -12.71 -13.93
N GLU A 277 20.00 -13.94 -13.42
CA GLU A 277 20.30 -15.14 -14.20
C GLU A 277 19.27 -15.42 -15.30
N ASN A 278 18.01 -15.00 -15.11
CA ASN A 278 16.94 -15.16 -16.09
C ASN A 278 16.86 -14.00 -17.09
N ARG A 279 17.75 -13.00 -17.00
CA ARG A 279 17.71 -11.81 -17.86
C ARG A 279 18.61 -12.01 -19.07
N ILE A 280 18.02 -11.86 -20.25
CA ILE A 280 18.76 -11.84 -21.51
C ILE A 280 19.40 -10.46 -21.67
N ALA A 281 20.70 -10.34 -21.39
CA ALA A 281 21.44 -9.08 -21.47
C ALA A 281 22.00 -8.79 -22.87
N HIS A 282 22.33 -9.84 -23.62
CA HIS A 282 22.91 -9.78 -24.96
C HIS A 282 22.16 -10.73 -25.91
N PRO A 283 22.07 -10.40 -27.21
CA PRO A 283 21.49 -11.32 -28.17
C PRO A 283 22.36 -12.57 -28.31
N LEU A 284 21.71 -13.72 -28.45
CA LEU A 284 22.36 -15.03 -28.52
C LEU A 284 22.15 -15.66 -29.90
N GLY A 285 23.22 -16.10 -30.54
CA GLY A 285 23.21 -16.85 -31.81
C GLY A 285 23.40 -18.34 -31.58
N LYS A 286 22.67 -19.18 -32.30
CA LYS A 286 22.81 -20.64 -32.21
C LYS A 286 23.94 -21.13 -33.13
N THR A 287 24.96 -21.77 -32.55
CA THR A 287 26.08 -22.41 -33.24
C THR A 287 26.05 -23.93 -33.01
N ALA A 288 26.99 -24.66 -33.62
CA ALA A 288 27.14 -26.11 -33.39
C ALA A 288 27.46 -26.48 -31.93
N GLU A 289 28.01 -25.53 -31.16
CA GLU A 289 28.43 -25.70 -29.77
C GLU A 289 27.38 -25.19 -28.76
N GLY A 290 26.26 -24.63 -29.24
CA GLY A 290 25.18 -24.08 -28.40
C GLY A 290 24.88 -22.61 -28.70
N PHE A 291 24.29 -21.90 -27.75
CA PHE A 291 24.04 -20.46 -27.87
C PHE A 291 25.29 -19.67 -27.46
N GLN A 292 25.73 -18.73 -28.31
CA GLN A 292 26.86 -17.84 -28.05
C GLN A 292 26.41 -16.37 -28.16
N GLU A 293 27.02 -15.50 -27.37
CA GLU A 293 26.76 -14.06 -27.43
C GLU A 293 27.23 -13.48 -28.76
N ILE A 294 26.38 -12.66 -29.39
CA ILE A 294 26.67 -11.99 -30.66
C ILE A 294 26.37 -10.49 -30.55
N SER A 295 26.86 -9.71 -31.51
CA SER A 295 26.47 -8.30 -31.64
C SER A 295 25.06 -8.17 -32.21
N TRP A 296 24.40 -7.04 -31.94
CA TRP A 296 23.11 -6.70 -32.56
C TRP A 296 23.20 -6.68 -34.10
N GLU A 297 24.30 -6.19 -34.66
CA GLU A 297 24.54 -6.17 -36.12
C GLU A 297 24.56 -7.58 -36.71
N ASN A 298 25.24 -8.51 -36.04
CA ASN A 298 25.28 -9.91 -36.47
C ASN A 298 23.91 -10.57 -36.32
N ALA A 299 23.17 -10.26 -35.24
CA ALA A 299 21.83 -10.78 -35.02
C ALA A 299 20.87 -10.35 -36.14
N PHE A 300 20.82 -9.05 -36.47
CA PHE A 300 19.99 -8.53 -37.55
C PHE A 300 20.42 -9.04 -38.93
N SER A 301 21.73 -9.17 -39.17
CA SER A 301 22.25 -9.71 -40.43
C SER A 301 21.84 -11.17 -40.63
N ALA A 302 21.96 -12.00 -39.58
CA ALA A 302 21.54 -13.40 -39.62
C ALA A 302 20.02 -13.56 -39.82
N ILE A 303 19.21 -12.72 -39.15
CA ILE A 303 17.75 -12.68 -39.34
C ILE A 303 17.43 -12.35 -40.81
N ARG A 304 18.06 -11.32 -41.36
CA ARG A 304 17.86 -10.89 -42.75
C ARG A 304 18.26 -11.97 -43.76
N GLU A 305 19.41 -12.61 -43.56
CA GLU A 305 19.90 -13.69 -44.40
C GLU A 305 18.90 -14.85 -44.43
N LYS A 306 18.42 -15.27 -43.25
CA LYS A 306 17.44 -16.36 -43.16
C LYS A 306 16.09 -16.03 -43.78
N ILE A 307 15.59 -14.81 -43.60
CA ILE A 307 14.37 -14.36 -44.28
C ILE A 307 14.54 -14.38 -45.81
N SER A 308 15.71 -13.93 -46.30
CA SER A 308 16.01 -13.88 -47.73
C SER A 308 16.17 -15.27 -48.35
N GLU A 309 16.73 -16.22 -47.59
CA GLU A 309 16.89 -17.63 -47.99
C GLU A 309 15.54 -18.36 -48.03
N LEU A 310 14.70 -18.18 -47.01
CA LEU A 310 13.43 -18.89 -46.88
C LEU A 310 12.33 -18.34 -47.80
N GLN A 311 12.33 -17.03 -48.09
CA GLN A 311 11.28 -16.33 -48.83
C GLN A 311 9.87 -16.76 -48.39
N PRO A 312 9.54 -16.67 -47.09
CA PRO A 312 8.32 -17.23 -46.55
C PRO A 312 7.10 -16.54 -47.15
N THR A 313 6.06 -17.32 -47.43
CA THR A 313 4.75 -16.79 -47.80
C THR A 313 4.01 -16.24 -46.57
N SER A 314 2.99 -15.42 -46.78
CA SER A 314 2.23 -14.80 -45.68
C SER A 314 1.63 -15.82 -44.70
N ASN A 315 1.24 -17.01 -45.19
CA ASN A 315 0.65 -18.07 -44.36
C ASN A 315 1.68 -18.88 -43.57
N GLU A 316 2.97 -18.70 -43.81
CA GLU A 316 4.07 -19.42 -43.15
C GLU A 316 4.72 -18.60 -42.01
N VAL A 317 4.36 -17.32 -41.89
CA VAL A 317 4.88 -16.42 -40.87
C VAL A 317 3.86 -16.28 -39.75
N ILE A 318 4.24 -16.79 -38.57
CA ILE A 318 3.43 -16.73 -37.35
C ILE A 318 4.10 -15.80 -36.34
N GLY A 319 3.34 -14.87 -35.77
CA GLY A 319 3.73 -14.08 -34.62
C GLY A 319 3.19 -14.65 -33.32
N LEU A 320 4.06 -14.90 -32.35
CA LEU A 320 3.68 -15.24 -30.98
C LEU A 320 4.05 -14.08 -30.05
N VAL A 321 3.08 -13.57 -29.30
CA VAL A 321 3.27 -12.44 -28.36
C VAL A 321 2.95 -12.84 -26.93
N ASP A 322 3.59 -12.16 -25.99
CA ASP A 322 3.31 -12.29 -24.56
C ASP A 322 2.18 -11.34 -24.14
N THR A 323 1.34 -11.81 -23.22
CA THR A 323 0.29 -11.03 -22.55
C THR A 323 0.82 -9.91 -21.66
N HIS A 324 2.11 -9.90 -21.30
CA HIS A 324 2.75 -8.84 -20.52
C HIS A 324 3.41 -7.75 -21.37
N ALA A 325 3.42 -7.88 -22.70
CA ALA A 325 4.03 -6.89 -23.59
C ALA A 325 3.25 -5.56 -23.58
N SER A 326 3.96 -4.46 -23.81
CA SER A 326 3.33 -3.14 -23.91
C SER A 326 2.47 -3.01 -25.17
N ASN A 327 1.46 -2.13 -25.14
CA ASN A 327 0.63 -1.86 -26.31
C ASN A 327 1.45 -1.31 -27.49
N GLU A 328 2.48 -0.54 -27.20
CA GLU A 328 3.42 0.01 -28.17
C GLU A 328 4.22 -1.10 -28.85
N GLU A 329 4.75 -2.06 -28.09
CA GLU A 329 5.46 -3.23 -28.65
C GLU A 329 4.54 -4.12 -29.46
N LEU A 330 3.34 -4.41 -28.97
CA LEU A 330 2.33 -5.20 -29.69
C LEU A 330 1.93 -4.53 -31.00
N TYR A 331 1.79 -3.20 -31.00
CA TYR A 331 1.51 -2.42 -32.21
C TYR A 331 2.67 -2.50 -33.22
N LEU A 332 3.90 -2.30 -32.77
CA LEU A 332 5.08 -2.39 -33.63
C LEU A 332 5.27 -3.80 -34.19
N PHE A 333 5.03 -4.84 -33.38
CA PHE A 333 5.13 -6.23 -33.80
C PHE A 333 4.05 -6.59 -34.83
N LYS A 334 2.81 -6.15 -34.60
CA LYS A 334 1.72 -6.31 -35.59
C LYS A 334 2.05 -5.60 -36.90
N LYS A 335 2.59 -4.37 -36.82
CA LYS A 335 3.01 -3.61 -38.01
C LYS A 335 4.11 -4.33 -38.78
N LEU A 336 5.10 -4.90 -38.07
CA LEU A 336 6.18 -5.69 -38.67
C LEU A 336 5.64 -6.91 -39.43
N LEU A 337 4.70 -7.67 -38.85
CA LEU A 337 4.07 -8.81 -39.53
C LEU A 337 3.31 -8.39 -40.78
N LYS A 338 2.52 -7.33 -40.68
CA LYS A 338 1.67 -6.88 -41.78
C LYS A 338 2.45 -6.23 -42.92
N GLU A 339 3.34 -5.29 -42.61
CA GLU A 339 4.10 -4.56 -43.63
C GLU A 339 5.31 -5.34 -44.14
N GLY A 340 5.93 -6.17 -43.29
CA GLY A 340 7.11 -6.95 -43.63
C GLY A 340 6.82 -8.26 -44.35
N PHE A 341 5.72 -8.94 -43.98
CA PHE A 341 5.42 -10.31 -44.43
C PHE A 341 4.00 -10.50 -44.99
N ASP A 342 3.17 -9.45 -45.01
CA ASP A 342 1.72 -9.53 -45.33
C ASP A 342 0.98 -10.64 -44.56
N SER A 343 1.42 -10.92 -43.33
CA SER A 343 0.80 -11.91 -42.45
C SER A 343 -0.11 -11.25 -41.42
N ASP A 344 -1.28 -11.84 -41.22
CA ASP A 344 -2.22 -11.51 -40.15
C ASP A 344 -2.26 -12.59 -39.04
N GLN A 345 -1.33 -13.56 -39.08
CA GLN A 345 -1.27 -14.67 -38.12
C GLN A 345 -0.56 -14.24 -36.81
N LEU A 346 -1.34 -13.71 -35.87
CA LEU A 346 -0.87 -13.29 -34.55
C LEU A 346 -1.60 -14.08 -33.46
N PHE A 347 -0.83 -14.74 -32.58
CA PHE A 347 -1.37 -15.51 -31.46
C PHE A 347 -0.65 -15.15 -30.16
N PHE A 348 -1.31 -15.40 -29.05
CA PHE A 348 -0.73 -15.34 -27.71
C PHE A 348 -1.04 -16.68 -27.01
N PRO A 349 -0.19 -17.14 -26.10
CA PRO A 349 -0.48 -18.33 -25.33
C PRO A 349 -1.72 -18.07 -24.47
N ASP A 350 -2.72 -18.93 -24.58
CA ASP A 350 -3.83 -18.94 -23.64
C ASP A 350 -3.28 -19.45 -22.30
N LEU A 351 -3.21 -18.56 -21.32
CA LEU A 351 -2.83 -18.95 -19.97
C LEU A 351 -4.06 -19.63 -19.38
N GLU A 352 -3.97 -20.93 -19.09
CA GLU A 352 -4.98 -21.64 -18.30
C GLU A 352 -5.06 -20.97 -16.92
N TRP A 353 -5.91 -19.95 -16.80
CA TRP A 353 -6.21 -19.30 -15.55
C TRP A 353 -7.36 -20.06 -14.91
N GLU A 354 -7.02 -20.96 -14.00
CA GLU A 354 -7.98 -21.43 -13.00
C GLU A 354 -7.93 -20.46 -11.83
N GLN A 355 -9.07 -19.85 -11.49
CA GLN A 355 -9.23 -19.26 -10.17
C GLN A 355 -9.09 -20.41 -9.18
N PRO A 356 -8.04 -20.47 -8.33
CA PRO A 356 -8.01 -21.50 -7.30
C PRO A 356 -9.29 -21.34 -6.48
N VAL A 357 -10.10 -22.40 -6.45
CA VAL A 357 -11.28 -22.45 -5.59
C VAL A 357 -10.76 -22.18 -4.20
N SER A 358 -11.24 -21.09 -3.61
CA SER A 358 -10.88 -20.78 -2.24
C SER A 358 -11.40 -21.93 -1.39
N ASP A 359 -10.52 -22.63 -0.67
CA ASP A 359 -10.91 -23.61 0.36
C ASP A 359 -11.75 -22.98 1.51
N PHE A 360 -12.07 -21.69 1.40
CA PHE A 360 -12.80 -20.87 2.37
C PHE A 360 -14.14 -20.31 1.83
N PHE A 361 -14.64 -20.78 0.68
CA PHE A 361 -16.02 -20.55 0.24
C PHE A 361 -16.76 -21.84 -0.10
#